data_AF-A0A2A3AJ79-F1
#
_entry.id   AF-A0A2A3AJ79-F1
#
_cell.length_a   1.000
_cell.length_b   1.000
_cell.length_c   1.000
_cell.angle_alpha   90.00
_cell.angle_beta   90.00
_cell.angle_gamma   90.00
#
_symmetry.space_group_name_H-M   'P 1'
#
loop_
_entity.id
_entity.type
_entity.pdbx_description
1 polymer ?
#
loop_
_entity_poly.entity_id
_entity_poly.type
_entity_poly.pdbx_seq_one_letter_code
_entity_poly.pdbx_strand_id
1 'polypeptide(L)'
;MRSRSTAGIGLALSCLLALTACNGGDSSETSTDEPASAETTTEAAPANEIPNLVGKDQSSAEEQLTELGVRFDSQIESSSQDAGTVIAQDPEEGTPVEGDGPRVTLTVAGDPPAVPNVMGSSVDDARRDLETLGFTVEETDVFAPDSPNGEVVGQDPDAGDSNAATVTLEVARPPQTMPFKDTKPITSGGSSGPQVDSAETVNEKYAEAWLLESYSGSSSEFGVNLAGDYSEVEGKLGINTEDSDTACKATVSFTNEQGRPLGDGTYNVTFSEPEEVKFSVADVVRLNIDARLTSEQGDCGLVFGDFQATGLKESSSDSTNSSSSADPSESASEEPSESASPESTSSPSSQ
;
A
#
# COMPACT_ATOMS: atom_id res chain seq x y z
N MET A 1 -27.27 -12.75 70.45
CA MET A 1 -28.34 -11.73 70.61
C MET A 1 -28.30 -10.80 69.40
N ARG A 2 -29.35 -9.97 69.22
CA ARG A 2 -29.59 -8.96 68.15
C ARG A 2 -28.34 -8.05 67.91
N SER A 3 -28.12 -7.35 66.79
CA SER A 3 -29.09 -6.69 65.87
C SER A 3 -28.45 -6.14 64.56
N ARG A 4 -29.22 -6.12 63.46
CA ARG A 4 -29.30 -5.13 62.34
C ARG A 4 -28.08 -4.25 61.95
N SER A 5 -27.80 -4.12 60.64
CA SER A 5 -28.22 -3.02 59.73
C SER A 5 -27.32 -2.97 58.46
N THR A 6 -27.61 -2.42 57.27
CA THR A 6 -28.76 -2.19 56.35
C THR A 6 -28.17 -1.37 55.16
N ALA A 7 -28.45 -1.75 53.90
CA ALA A 7 -28.30 -0.96 52.64
C ALA A 7 -26.89 -0.38 52.28
N GLY A 8 -26.56 -0.07 51.01
CA GLY A 8 -27.31 -0.17 49.74
C GLY A 8 -27.15 1.11 48.92
N ILE A 9 -26.54 1.02 47.73
CA ILE A 9 -26.33 2.15 46.79
C ILE A 9 -27.14 1.85 45.52
N GLY A 10 -27.95 2.82 45.07
CA GLY A 10 -28.86 2.66 43.94
C GLY A 10 -28.47 3.49 42.72
N LEU A 11 -28.80 2.97 41.54
CA LEU A 11 -28.90 3.76 40.30
C LEU A 11 -30.07 4.74 40.39
N ALA A 12 -29.92 5.91 39.76
CA ALA A 12 -31.04 6.81 39.45
C ALA A 12 -30.88 7.33 38.01
N LEU A 13 -31.85 6.97 37.16
CA LEU A 13 -31.98 7.48 35.79
C LEU A 13 -33.08 8.55 35.80
N SER A 14 -32.74 9.80 35.45
CA SER A 14 -33.70 10.91 35.52
C SER A 14 -34.70 10.87 34.37
N CYS A 15 -35.99 10.87 34.73
CA CYS A 15 -37.11 11.09 33.83
C CYS A 15 -37.55 12.56 33.93
N LEU A 16 -37.80 13.23 32.81
CA LEU A 16 -38.34 14.60 32.79
C LEU A 16 -39.73 14.62 32.14
N LEU A 17 -40.66 15.30 32.80
CA LEU A 17 -42.09 15.22 32.55
C LEU A 17 -42.65 16.65 32.43
N ALA A 18 -43.51 16.91 31.46
CA ALA A 18 -44.30 18.14 31.38
C ALA A 18 -45.71 17.84 30.85
N LEU A 19 -46.72 18.24 31.61
CA LEU A 19 -48.15 17.96 31.40
C LEU A 19 -48.92 19.28 31.28
N THR A 20 -50.03 19.34 30.51
CA THR A 20 -51.22 20.22 30.63
C THR A 20 -52.21 19.77 29.53
N ALA A 21 -53.30 19.04 29.82
CA ALA A 21 -54.69 19.51 30.07
C ALA A 21 -55.29 20.38 28.92
N CYS A 22 -56.57 20.35 28.49
CA CYS A 22 -57.83 19.64 28.81
C CYS A 22 -58.87 20.02 27.70
N ASN A 23 -60.10 19.51 27.52
CA ASN A 23 -60.93 18.40 28.05
C ASN A 23 -62.23 18.29 27.18
N GLY A 24 -62.88 17.11 27.08
CA GLY A 24 -64.25 16.95 26.53
C GLY A 24 -64.38 15.85 25.46
N GLY A 25 -65.41 15.00 25.56
CA GLY A 25 -65.63 13.88 24.61
C GLY A 25 -67.08 13.77 24.14
N ASP A 26 -67.31 12.86 23.19
CA ASP A 26 -68.63 12.32 22.83
C ASP A 26 -68.49 10.87 22.32
N SER A 27 -69.64 10.26 22.07
CA SER A 27 -69.97 8.85 22.21
C SER A 27 -69.63 7.95 21.00
N SER A 28 -69.18 6.73 21.33
CA SER A 28 -69.64 5.45 20.77
C SER A 28 -69.14 4.91 19.41
N GLU A 29 -69.12 3.56 19.38
CA GLU A 29 -69.15 2.62 18.24
C GLU A 29 -67.87 2.32 17.43
N THR A 30 -67.26 1.18 17.81
CA THR A 30 -66.76 0.08 16.97
C THR A 30 -66.63 0.29 15.45
N SER A 31 -65.40 0.26 14.94
CA SER A 31 -64.98 -0.64 13.85
C SER A 31 -63.45 -0.75 13.79
N THR A 32 -62.97 -1.98 13.59
CA THR A 32 -61.58 -2.25 13.20
C THR A 32 -61.42 -1.80 11.76
N ASP A 33 -60.35 -1.07 11.44
CA ASP A 33 -59.91 -0.93 10.06
C ASP A 33 -58.38 -0.89 9.95
N GLU A 34 -57.89 -1.40 8.83
CA GLU A 34 -56.54 -1.93 8.65
C GLU A 34 -55.78 -1.10 7.60
N PRO A 35 -54.62 -0.51 7.93
CA PRO A 35 -53.84 0.23 6.93
C PRO A 35 -53.06 -0.73 6.03
N ALA A 36 -53.75 -1.18 4.97
CA ALA A 36 -53.24 -1.59 3.66
C ALA A 36 -51.73 -1.90 3.56
N SER A 37 -51.41 -3.20 3.58
CA SER A 37 -50.16 -3.70 2.99
C SER A 37 -50.16 -3.42 1.49
N ALA A 38 -49.10 -2.79 0.97
CA ALA A 38 -48.94 -2.60 -0.47
C ALA A 38 -48.62 -3.95 -1.12
N GLU A 39 -49.58 -4.51 -1.86
CA GLU A 39 -49.36 -5.73 -2.63
C GLU A 39 -48.30 -5.49 -3.71
N THR A 40 -47.16 -6.16 -3.59
CA THR A 40 -46.32 -6.42 -4.76
C THR A 40 -46.96 -7.60 -5.48
N THR A 41 -47.45 -7.36 -6.69
CA THR A 41 -48.11 -8.37 -7.52
C THR A 41 -47.13 -9.49 -7.86
N THR A 42 -47.18 -10.59 -7.11
CA THR A 42 -46.64 -11.88 -7.56
C THR A 42 -47.57 -12.40 -8.66
N GLU A 43 -47.30 -11.96 -9.90
CA GLU A 43 -47.87 -12.58 -11.08
C GLU A 43 -47.35 -14.02 -11.13
N ALA A 44 -48.23 -14.98 -10.85
CA ALA A 44 -47.88 -16.39 -10.94
C ALA A 44 -47.57 -16.69 -12.41
N ALA A 45 -46.32 -17.04 -12.70
CA ALA A 45 -45.91 -17.50 -14.03
C ALA A 45 -46.92 -18.56 -14.52
N PRO A 46 -47.38 -18.49 -15.77
CA PRO A 46 -48.33 -19.47 -16.28
C PRO A 46 -47.68 -20.85 -16.13
N ALA A 47 -48.48 -21.85 -15.73
CA ALA A 47 -48.00 -23.18 -15.33
C ALA A 47 -47.46 -24.06 -16.48
N ASN A 48 -46.92 -23.43 -17.53
CA ASN A 48 -46.45 -24.02 -18.78
C ASN A 48 -45.31 -23.18 -19.40
N GLU A 49 -44.54 -22.47 -18.57
CA GLU A 49 -43.34 -21.71 -18.95
C GLU A 49 -42.14 -22.09 -18.04
N ILE A 50 -40.92 -21.94 -18.56
CA ILE A 50 -39.69 -22.16 -17.79
C ILE A 50 -39.56 -21.07 -16.71
N PRO A 51 -39.40 -21.43 -15.42
CA PRO A 51 -39.29 -20.47 -14.33
C PRO A 51 -37.90 -19.81 -14.30
N ASN A 52 -37.76 -18.78 -13.47
CA ASN A 52 -36.46 -18.25 -13.10
C ASN A 52 -35.74 -19.20 -12.14
N LEU A 53 -34.58 -19.69 -12.56
CA LEU A 53 -33.71 -20.59 -11.81
C LEU A 53 -32.39 -19.92 -11.40
N VAL A 54 -32.06 -18.77 -11.98
CA VAL A 54 -30.85 -18.01 -11.66
C VAL A 54 -30.89 -17.53 -10.21
N GLY A 55 -29.79 -17.74 -9.49
CA GLY A 55 -29.66 -17.44 -8.06
C GLY A 55 -30.28 -18.48 -7.12
N LYS A 56 -30.79 -19.61 -7.63
CA LYS A 56 -31.22 -20.76 -6.80
C LYS A 56 -30.11 -21.79 -6.65
N ASP A 57 -30.19 -22.61 -5.61
CA ASP A 57 -29.43 -23.85 -5.50
C ASP A 57 -29.76 -24.81 -6.66
N GLN A 58 -28.74 -25.47 -7.22
CA GLN A 58 -28.88 -26.44 -8.31
C GLN A 58 -29.98 -27.47 -8.02
N SER A 59 -30.01 -28.06 -6.82
CA SER A 59 -31.02 -29.07 -6.46
C SER A 59 -32.45 -28.52 -6.51
N SER A 60 -32.68 -27.28 -6.04
CA SER A 60 -33.98 -26.63 -6.11
C SER A 60 -34.38 -26.29 -7.54
N ALA A 61 -33.42 -25.96 -8.40
CA ALA A 61 -33.66 -25.73 -9.82
C ALA A 61 -34.02 -27.03 -10.57
N GLU A 62 -33.28 -28.11 -10.32
CA GLU A 62 -33.55 -29.44 -10.89
C GLU A 62 -34.90 -30.01 -10.43
N GLU A 63 -35.31 -29.78 -9.18
CA GLU A 63 -36.64 -30.14 -8.66
C GLU A 63 -37.77 -29.44 -9.42
N GLN A 64 -37.68 -28.11 -9.64
CA GLN A 64 -38.68 -27.35 -10.39
C GLN A 64 -38.77 -27.80 -11.86
N LEU A 65 -37.65 -28.05 -12.52
CA LEU A 65 -37.64 -28.58 -13.90
C LEU A 65 -38.22 -29.99 -13.98
N THR A 66 -37.98 -30.81 -12.96
CA THR A 66 -38.57 -32.16 -12.84
C THR A 66 -40.09 -32.09 -12.63
N GLU A 67 -40.60 -31.16 -11.82
CA GLU A 67 -42.04 -30.96 -11.60
C GLU A 67 -42.75 -30.49 -12.88
N LEU A 68 -42.08 -29.68 -13.71
CA LEU A 68 -42.55 -29.28 -15.05
C LEU A 68 -42.42 -30.37 -16.12
N GLY A 69 -41.78 -31.51 -15.80
CA GLY A 69 -41.54 -32.61 -16.75
C GLY A 69 -40.50 -32.31 -17.82
N VAL A 70 -39.70 -31.26 -17.64
CA VAL A 70 -38.73 -30.74 -18.62
C VAL A 70 -37.40 -31.48 -18.49
N ARG A 71 -36.72 -31.73 -19.62
CA ARG A 71 -35.38 -32.36 -19.62
C ARG A 71 -34.31 -31.31 -19.39
N PHE A 72 -33.31 -31.63 -18.58
CA PHE A 72 -32.20 -30.73 -18.30
C PHE A 72 -30.84 -31.41 -18.33
N ASP A 73 -29.81 -30.60 -18.59
CA ASP A 73 -28.40 -30.91 -18.30
C ASP A 73 -27.84 -29.78 -17.41
N SER A 74 -26.76 -30.04 -16.70
CA SER A 74 -26.02 -29.02 -15.96
C SER A 74 -24.55 -28.98 -16.39
N GLN A 75 -23.98 -27.77 -16.43
CA GLN A 75 -22.56 -27.52 -16.64
C GLN A 75 -22.02 -26.64 -15.52
N ILE A 76 -20.74 -26.80 -15.19
CA ILE A 76 -20.07 -26.08 -14.11
C ILE A 76 -19.14 -25.05 -14.72
N GLU A 77 -19.24 -23.80 -14.25
CA GLU A 77 -18.35 -22.70 -14.62
C GLU A 77 -17.84 -21.96 -13.37
N SER A 78 -16.64 -21.40 -13.46
CA SER A 78 -16.05 -20.59 -12.39
C SER A 78 -16.84 -19.28 -12.21
N SER A 79 -17.23 -18.97 -10.98
CA SER A 79 -17.97 -17.76 -10.63
C SER A 79 -17.55 -17.26 -9.25
N SER A 80 -17.88 -16.01 -8.93
CA SER A 80 -17.75 -15.44 -7.58
C SER A 80 -18.98 -15.69 -6.69
N GLN A 81 -19.95 -16.47 -7.18
CA GLN A 81 -21.12 -16.91 -6.40
C GLN A 81 -20.82 -18.22 -5.66
N ASP A 82 -21.57 -18.50 -4.60
CA ASP A 82 -21.44 -19.74 -3.82
C ASP A 82 -21.60 -20.98 -4.70
N ALA A 83 -20.70 -21.96 -4.53
CA ALA A 83 -20.69 -23.20 -5.30
C ALA A 83 -22.03 -23.94 -5.20
N GLY A 84 -22.55 -24.41 -6.33
CA GLY A 84 -23.89 -25.00 -6.45
C GLY A 84 -25.01 -23.99 -6.75
N THR A 85 -24.74 -22.68 -6.80
CA THR A 85 -25.71 -21.68 -7.26
C THR A 85 -25.84 -21.69 -8.78
N VAL A 86 -27.06 -21.69 -9.33
CA VAL A 86 -27.29 -21.49 -10.77
C VAL A 86 -26.98 -20.03 -11.15
N ILE A 87 -26.03 -19.82 -12.04
CA ILE A 87 -25.57 -18.50 -12.48
C ILE A 87 -26.15 -18.08 -13.85
N ALA A 88 -26.55 -19.06 -14.66
CA ALA A 88 -27.28 -18.85 -15.91
C ALA A 88 -28.17 -20.06 -16.23
N GLN A 89 -29.18 -19.83 -17.07
CA GLN A 89 -30.01 -20.88 -17.66
C GLN A 89 -30.19 -20.59 -19.16
N ASP A 90 -30.28 -21.64 -19.96
CA ASP A 90 -30.71 -21.57 -21.37
C ASP A 90 -31.73 -22.70 -21.64
N PRO A 91 -32.95 -22.41 -22.11
CA PRO A 91 -33.49 -21.10 -22.44
C PRO A 91 -33.86 -20.24 -21.21
N GLU A 92 -34.00 -18.94 -21.45
CA GLU A 92 -34.37 -17.91 -20.46
C GLU A 92 -35.75 -18.15 -19.82
N GLU A 93 -36.02 -17.46 -18.71
CA GLU A 93 -37.32 -17.48 -18.01
C GLU A 93 -38.47 -17.06 -18.93
N GLY A 94 -39.69 -17.57 -18.67
CA GLY A 94 -40.87 -17.30 -19.50
C GLY A 94 -40.89 -18.08 -20.83
N THR A 95 -39.89 -18.90 -21.13
CA THR A 95 -39.90 -19.73 -22.35
C THR A 95 -41.02 -20.78 -22.28
N PRO A 96 -41.93 -20.87 -23.27
CA PRO A 96 -43.06 -21.79 -23.23
C PRO A 96 -42.64 -23.26 -23.34
N VAL A 97 -43.27 -24.10 -22.53
CA VAL A 97 -43.06 -25.57 -22.48
C VAL A 97 -44.10 -26.27 -23.36
N GLU A 98 -43.76 -26.55 -24.62
CA GLU A 98 -44.65 -27.29 -25.53
C GLU A 98 -44.25 -28.77 -25.64
N GLY A 99 -45.23 -29.68 -25.47
CA GLY A 99 -45.04 -31.12 -25.66
C GLY A 99 -44.10 -31.75 -24.62
N ASP A 100 -42.95 -32.26 -25.08
CA ASP A 100 -41.87 -32.78 -24.22
C ASP A 100 -41.01 -31.66 -23.57
N GLY A 101 -41.27 -30.39 -23.91
CA GLY A 101 -40.52 -29.22 -23.46
C GLY A 101 -39.18 -29.00 -24.19
N PRO A 102 -38.58 -27.78 -24.08
CA PRO A 102 -37.20 -27.56 -24.47
C PRO A 102 -36.25 -28.35 -23.57
N ARG A 103 -35.00 -28.57 -23.99
CA ARG A 103 -33.95 -29.03 -23.08
C ARG A 103 -33.34 -27.79 -22.40
N VAL A 104 -33.36 -27.75 -21.08
CA VAL A 104 -32.75 -26.66 -20.29
C VAL A 104 -31.31 -27.00 -19.92
N THR A 105 -30.38 -26.09 -20.14
CA THR A 105 -29.00 -26.16 -19.65
C THR A 105 -28.88 -25.21 -18.45
N LEU A 106 -28.47 -25.75 -17.30
CA LEU A 106 -28.14 -24.94 -16.12
C LEU A 106 -26.64 -24.73 -16.06
N THR A 107 -26.19 -23.49 -16.08
CA THR A 107 -24.81 -23.15 -15.71
C THR A 107 -24.77 -22.93 -14.20
N VAL A 108 -23.96 -23.70 -13.50
CA VAL A 108 -23.83 -23.72 -12.04
C VAL A 108 -22.44 -23.20 -11.65
N ALA A 109 -22.37 -22.37 -10.62
CA ALA A 109 -21.12 -21.96 -10.01
C ALA A 109 -20.38 -23.20 -9.47
N GLY A 110 -19.16 -23.43 -9.97
CA GLY A 110 -18.25 -24.40 -9.38
C GLY A 110 -17.62 -23.91 -8.09
N ASP A 111 -16.93 -24.80 -7.39
CA ASP A 111 -15.99 -24.38 -6.35
C ASP A 111 -14.93 -23.43 -6.97
N PRO A 112 -14.67 -22.25 -6.39
CA PRO A 112 -13.59 -21.40 -6.87
C PRO A 112 -12.25 -22.13 -6.73
N PRO A 113 -11.28 -21.87 -7.62
CA PRO A 113 -9.98 -22.50 -7.56
C PRO A 113 -9.32 -22.24 -6.21
N ALA A 114 -8.66 -23.27 -5.67
CA ALA A 114 -7.81 -23.09 -4.50
C ALA A 114 -6.55 -22.31 -4.89
N VAL A 115 -6.12 -21.38 -4.04
CA VAL A 115 -4.91 -20.59 -4.25
C VAL A 115 -3.69 -21.53 -4.29
N PRO A 116 -2.91 -21.55 -5.38
CA PRO A 116 -1.69 -22.36 -5.45
C PRO A 116 -0.61 -21.83 -4.49
N ASN A 117 0.32 -22.70 -4.11
CA ASN A 117 1.55 -22.27 -3.45
C ASN A 117 2.53 -21.76 -4.52
N VAL A 118 2.84 -20.47 -4.48
CA VAL A 118 3.82 -19.81 -5.36
C VAL A 118 5.06 -19.33 -4.61
N MET A 119 5.17 -19.61 -3.31
CA MET A 119 6.33 -19.26 -2.49
C MET A 119 7.64 -19.82 -3.06
N GLY A 120 8.67 -18.99 -3.15
CA GLY A 120 9.97 -19.33 -3.74
C GLY A 120 9.99 -19.40 -5.27
N SER A 121 8.87 -19.10 -5.95
CA SER A 121 8.84 -18.93 -7.40
C SER A 121 9.34 -17.55 -7.81
N SER A 122 9.70 -17.39 -9.10
CA SER A 122 9.84 -16.04 -9.67
C SER A 122 8.48 -15.35 -9.69
N VAL A 123 8.44 -14.03 -9.48
CA VAL A 123 7.20 -13.25 -9.54
C VAL A 123 6.51 -13.39 -10.90
N ASP A 124 7.25 -13.54 -12.00
CA ASP A 124 6.68 -13.71 -13.33
C ASP A 124 6.03 -15.08 -13.55
N ASP A 125 6.62 -16.16 -13.01
CA ASP A 125 6.00 -17.49 -13.03
C ASP A 125 4.79 -17.54 -12.08
N ALA A 126 4.93 -16.98 -10.87
CA ALA A 126 3.86 -16.90 -9.88
C ALA A 126 2.63 -16.16 -10.43
N ARG A 127 2.85 -14.97 -11.02
CA ARG A 127 1.81 -14.16 -11.65
C ARG A 127 1.11 -14.93 -12.76
N ARG A 128 1.88 -15.51 -13.69
CA ARG A 128 1.32 -16.31 -14.80
C ARG A 128 0.47 -17.48 -14.31
N ASP A 129 0.95 -18.22 -13.32
CA ASP A 129 0.28 -19.42 -12.84
C ASP A 129 -1.00 -19.08 -12.05
N LEU A 130 -1.03 -17.95 -11.35
CA LEU A 130 -2.22 -17.38 -10.72
C LEU A 130 -3.24 -16.82 -11.73
N GLU A 131 -2.81 -15.99 -12.68
CA GLU A 131 -3.67 -15.44 -13.75
C GLU A 131 -4.29 -16.55 -14.61
N THR A 132 -3.55 -17.64 -14.86
CA THR A 132 -4.04 -18.82 -15.60
C THR A 132 -5.21 -19.52 -14.88
N LEU A 133 -5.28 -19.41 -13.56
CA LEU A 133 -6.38 -19.92 -12.73
C LEU A 133 -7.51 -18.89 -12.54
N GLY A 134 -7.36 -17.67 -13.07
CA GLY A 134 -8.35 -16.60 -12.98
C GLY A 134 -8.22 -15.69 -11.75
N PHE A 135 -7.13 -15.79 -10.99
CA PHE A 135 -6.85 -14.84 -9.91
C PHE A 135 -6.33 -13.51 -10.48
N THR A 136 -6.74 -12.41 -9.86
CA THR A 136 -6.06 -11.11 -10.01
C THR A 136 -4.81 -11.12 -9.13
N VAL A 137 -3.69 -10.58 -9.61
CA VAL A 137 -2.44 -10.56 -8.85
C VAL A 137 -2.08 -9.12 -8.48
N GLU A 138 -1.84 -8.88 -7.20
CA GLU A 138 -1.27 -7.63 -6.68
C GLU A 138 0.15 -7.91 -6.15
N GLU A 139 1.04 -6.94 -6.24
CA GLU A 139 2.45 -7.10 -5.85
C GLU A 139 2.85 -6.02 -4.85
N THR A 140 3.46 -6.45 -3.75
CA THR A 140 4.10 -5.57 -2.75
C THR A 140 5.59 -5.92 -2.69
N ASP A 141 6.44 -4.97 -3.01
CA ASP A 141 7.89 -5.15 -2.89
C ASP A 141 8.31 -5.14 -1.41
N VAL A 142 9.14 -6.11 -0.99
CA VAL A 142 9.65 -6.24 0.38
C VAL A 142 11.16 -6.45 0.43
N PHE A 143 11.79 -6.07 1.54
CA PHE A 143 13.22 -6.31 1.77
C PHE A 143 13.42 -7.69 2.40
N ALA A 144 13.87 -8.66 1.61
CA ALA A 144 14.20 -10.01 2.04
C ALA A 144 15.67 -10.31 1.71
N PRO A 145 16.63 -10.03 2.62
CA PRO A 145 18.07 -10.13 2.34
C PRO A 145 18.55 -11.56 2.06
N ASP A 146 17.83 -12.56 2.55
CA ASP A 146 18.16 -13.99 2.37
C ASP A 146 17.59 -14.59 1.07
N SER A 147 16.79 -13.83 0.31
CA SER A 147 16.14 -14.28 -0.94
C SER A 147 16.68 -13.57 -2.20
N PRO A 148 16.72 -14.25 -3.36
CA PRO A 148 16.98 -13.64 -4.67
C PRO A 148 16.00 -12.50 -5.02
N ASN A 149 16.49 -11.49 -5.75
CA ASN A 149 15.65 -10.45 -6.32
C ASN A 149 14.59 -11.03 -7.28
N GLY A 150 13.32 -10.70 -7.04
CA GLY A 150 12.17 -11.17 -7.82
C GLY A 150 11.61 -12.53 -7.37
N GLU A 151 12.07 -13.07 -6.24
CA GLU A 151 11.48 -14.26 -5.60
C GLU A 151 10.24 -13.86 -4.77
N VAL A 152 9.19 -14.68 -4.82
CA VAL A 152 8.02 -14.53 -3.95
C VAL A 152 8.33 -15.05 -2.55
N VAL A 153 8.28 -14.17 -1.55
CA VAL A 153 8.61 -14.47 -0.15
C VAL A 153 7.42 -14.40 0.80
N GLY A 154 6.25 -14.01 0.29
CA GLY A 154 4.96 -14.05 0.96
C GLY A 154 3.83 -14.09 -0.07
N GLN A 155 2.69 -14.67 0.30
CA GLN A 155 1.45 -14.61 -0.47
C GLN A 155 0.25 -14.47 0.49
N ASP A 156 -0.78 -13.75 0.07
CA ASP A 156 -2.07 -13.66 0.76
C ASP A 156 -3.21 -13.68 -0.27
N PRO A 157 -4.21 -14.58 -0.19
CA PRO A 157 -4.37 -15.62 0.83
C PRO A 157 -3.35 -16.77 0.79
N ASP A 158 -3.38 -17.60 1.84
CA ASP A 158 -2.48 -18.72 2.03
C ASP A 158 -2.74 -19.84 0.99
N ALA A 159 -1.72 -20.65 0.72
CA ALA A 159 -1.82 -21.74 -0.23
C ALA A 159 -2.86 -22.80 0.21
N GLY A 160 -3.86 -23.05 -0.64
CA GLY A 160 -4.98 -23.94 -0.37
C GLY A 160 -6.26 -23.23 0.07
N ASP A 161 -6.22 -21.92 0.35
CA ASP A 161 -7.44 -21.14 0.58
C ASP A 161 -8.31 -21.08 -0.68
N SER A 162 -9.63 -20.96 -0.47
CA SER A 162 -10.64 -20.91 -1.53
C SER A 162 -11.46 -19.63 -1.43
N ASN A 163 -12.10 -19.24 -2.54
CA ASN A 163 -12.89 -17.99 -2.67
C ASN A 163 -12.04 -16.70 -2.70
N ALA A 164 -10.74 -16.80 -3.00
CA ALA A 164 -9.92 -15.64 -3.31
C ALA A 164 -10.18 -15.17 -4.76
N ALA A 165 -10.44 -13.88 -4.97
CA ALA A 165 -10.47 -13.26 -6.30
C ALA A 165 -9.14 -12.58 -6.64
N THR A 166 -8.45 -12.06 -5.62
CA THR A 166 -7.14 -11.42 -5.70
C THR A 166 -6.17 -12.18 -4.81
N VAL A 167 -4.92 -12.29 -5.26
CA VAL A 167 -3.79 -12.79 -4.47
C VAL A 167 -2.69 -11.72 -4.47
N THR A 168 -2.31 -11.26 -3.29
CA THR A 168 -1.20 -10.33 -3.07
C THR A 168 0.09 -11.13 -2.92
N LEU A 169 1.14 -10.75 -3.62
CA LEU A 169 2.48 -11.34 -3.53
C LEU A 169 3.46 -10.37 -2.86
N GLU A 170 4.16 -10.83 -1.84
CA GLU A 170 5.33 -10.12 -1.30
C GLU A 170 6.57 -10.54 -2.10
N VAL A 171 7.19 -9.60 -2.80
CA VAL A 171 8.29 -9.84 -3.75
C VAL A 171 9.60 -9.34 -3.18
N ALA A 172 10.59 -10.22 -3.06
CA ALA A 172 11.92 -9.87 -2.59
C ALA A 172 12.61 -8.88 -3.54
N ARG A 173 12.99 -7.72 -3.03
CA ARG A 173 13.79 -6.71 -3.75
C ARG A 173 15.10 -6.42 -3.03
N PRO A 174 16.17 -6.07 -3.79
CA PRO A 174 17.39 -5.55 -3.19
C PRO A 174 17.10 -4.19 -2.55
N PRO A 175 17.69 -3.91 -1.37
CA PRO A 175 17.54 -2.61 -0.73
C PRO A 175 18.23 -1.55 -1.60
N GLN A 176 17.56 -0.41 -1.80
CA GLN A 176 18.26 0.81 -2.19
C GLN A 176 19.01 1.33 -0.98
N THR A 177 20.27 1.72 -1.18
CA THR A 177 21.08 2.33 -0.13
C THR A 177 21.66 3.65 -0.64
N MET A 178 21.53 4.70 0.17
CA MET A 178 22.17 5.99 -0.06
C MET A 178 23.15 6.26 1.09
N PRO A 179 24.44 5.91 0.91
CA PRO A 179 25.49 6.34 1.83
C PRO A 179 25.49 7.87 1.98
N PHE A 180 25.53 8.38 3.22
CA PHE A 180 25.42 9.83 3.48
C PHE A 180 26.51 10.62 2.77
N LYS A 181 27.71 10.03 2.62
CA LYS A 181 28.84 10.55 1.83
C LYS A 181 28.47 11.04 0.43
N ASP A 182 27.52 10.37 -0.23
CA ASP A 182 27.14 10.62 -1.63
C ASP A 182 26.02 11.67 -1.73
N THR A 183 25.44 12.06 -0.59
CA THR A 183 24.41 13.08 -0.51
C THR A 183 25.00 14.49 -0.53
N LYS A 184 24.16 15.48 -0.82
CA LYS A 184 24.55 16.90 -0.85
C LYS A 184 23.86 17.63 0.29
N PRO A 185 24.59 18.06 1.34
CA PRO A 185 24.01 18.79 2.46
C PRO A 185 23.30 20.08 2.00
N ILE A 186 22.07 20.26 2.48
CA ILE A 186 21.28 21.47 2.29
C ILE A 186 21.47 22.34 3.54
N THR A 187 22.38 23.31 3.47
CA THR A 187 22.70 24.20 4.58
C THR A 187 21.94 25.53 4.52
N SER A 188 21.23 25.90 5.59
CA SER A 188 20.71 27.25 5.78
C SER A 188 21.72 28.11 6.55
N GLY A 189 22.21 29.19 5.94
CA GLY A 189 22.92 30.25 6.67
C GLY A 189 24.46 30.23 6.65
N GLY A 190 25.09 29.50 5.73
CA GLY A 190 26.53 29.65 5.45
C GLY A 190 27.47 28.93 6.42
N SER A 191 26.95 28.02 7.26
CA SER A 191 27.80 26.97 7.85
C SER A 191 28.32 26.08 6.72
N SER A 192 29.59 25.72 6.77
CA SER A 192 30.15 24.70 5.89
C SER A 192 29.49 23.35 6.22
N GLY A 193 28.79 22.76 5.25
CA GLY A 193 28.27 21.40 5.40
C GLY A 193 29.40 20.39 5.64
N PRO A 194 29.09 19.18 6.13
CA PRO A 194 30.08 18.15 6.42
C PRO A 194 31.02 17.94 5.23
N GLN A 195 32.32 17.88 5.53
CA GLN A 195 33.32 17.46 4.54
C GLN A 195 33.27 15.94 4.40
N VAL A 196 33.51 15.47 3.17
CA VAL A 196 33.47 14.04 2.82
C VAL A 196 34.91 13.55 2.66
N ASP A 197 35.48 13.13 3.77
CA ASP A 197 36.84 12.60 3.89
C ASP A 197 36.82 11.36 4.80
N SER A 198 37.83 10.49 4.69
CA SER A 198 37.98 9.37 5.63
C SER A 198 38.27 9.90 7.03
N ALA A 199 37.31 9.79 7.95
CA ALA A 199 37.45 10.23 9.33
C ALA A 199 37.71 9.05 10.29
N GLU A 200 38.55 9.32 11.29
CA GLU A 200 38.80 8.42 12.42
C GLU A 200 38.13 9.02 13.66
N THR A 201 37.48 8.18 14.46
CA THR A 201 37.25 8.48 15.88
C THR A 201 38.33 7.75 16.68
N VAL A 202 38.56 8.16 17.93
CA VAL A 202 39.67 7.61 18.73
C VAL A 202 39.55 6.09 18.98
N ASN A 203 38.34 5.52 18.84
CA ASN A 203 38.08 4.10 19.07
C ASN A 203 37.68 3.31 17.81
N GLU A 204 37.27 3.98 16.73
CA GLU A 204 36.75 3.32 15.52
C GLU A 204 37.09 4.12 14.25
N LYS A 205 37.60 3.42 13.23
CA LYS A 205 37.95 3.98 11.92
C LYS A 205 36.86 3.66 10.92
N TYR A 206 36.28 4.70 10.32
CA TYR A 206 35.24 4.58 9.30
C TYR A 206 35.88 4.62 7.91
N ALA A 207 35.45 3.72 7.03
CA ALA A 207 35.90 3.76 5.63
C ALA A 207 35.28 4.96 4.91
N GLU A 208 34.06 5.30 5.29
CA GLU A 208 33.23 6.35 4.71
C GLU A 208 32.63 7.18 5.85
N ALA A 209 32.92 8.47 5.87
CA ALA A 209 32.48 9.34 6.96
C ALA A 209 32.07 10.72 6.48
N TRP A 210 31.17 11.32 7.25
CA TRP A 210 30.86 12.73 7.21
C TRP A 210 31.47 13.41 8.42
N LEU A 211 32.47 14.25 8.20
CA LEU A 211 33.13 15.02 9.25
C LEU A 211 32.52 16.42 9.30
N LEU A 212 31.89 16.73 10.43
CA LEU A 212 31.47 18.08 10.78
C LEU A 212 32.53 18.68 11.73
N GLU A 213 33.53 19.34 11.16
CA GLU A 213 34.50 20.12 11.91
C GLU A 213 33.82 21.39 12.48
N SER A 214 34.06 21.68 13.76
CA SER A 214 33.42 22.84 14.38
C SER A 214 34.14 23.35 15.62
N TYR A 215 34.13 24.67 15.77
CA TYR A 215 34.65 25.35 16.95
C TYR A 215 33.72 25.15 18.16
N SER A 216 34.28 25.10 19.35
CA SER A 216 33.56 24.89 20.61
C SER A 216 32.35 25.84 20.77
N GLY A 217 31.15 25.28 20.98
CA GLY A 217 29.92 26.06 21.16
C GLY A 217 29.20 26.43 19.86
N SER A 218 29.61 25.88 18.71
CA SER A 218 28.85 25.99 17.47
C SER A 218 27.60 25.10 17.46
N SER A 219 26.63 25.50 16.65
CA SER A 219 25.50 24.69 16.21
C SER A 219 25.48 24.66 14.69
N SER A 220 25.40 23.48 14.09
CA SER A 220 25.20 23.31 12.65
C SER A 220 23.83 22.70 12.39
N GLU A 221 23.09 23.32 11.48
CA GLU A 221 21.81 22.85 10.96
C GLU A 221 21.96 22.58 9.46
N PHE A 222 21.68 21.35 9.04
CA PHE A 222 21.74 20.95 7.63
C PHE A 222 20.72 19.85 7.33
N GLY A 223 20.29 19.76 6.08
CA GLY A 223 19.33 18.75 5.63
C GLY A 223 19.90 17.80 4.59
N VAL A 224 19.38 16.57 4.57
CA VAL A 224 19.57 15.56 3.52
C VAL A 224 18.24 15.40 2.79
N ASN A 225 18.26 15.43 1.45
CA ASN A 225 17.08 15.11 0.65
C ASN A 225 17.00 13.59 0.45
N LEU A 226 15.97 12.97 1.01
CA LEU A 226 15.69 11.55 0.85
C LEU A 226 14.73 11.29 -0.31
N ALA A 227 14.04 12.33 -0.81
CA ALA A 227 13.05 12.27 -1.88
C ALA A 227 11.82 11.36 -1.64
N GLY A 228 11.75 10.66 -0.50
CA GLY A 228 10.70 9.67 -0.17
C GLY A 228 11.11 8.22 -0.46
N ASP A 229 12.22 7.98 -1.17
CA ASP A 229 12.65 6.64 -1.63
C ASP A 229 13.24 5.74 -0.50
N TYR A 230 13.22 6.18 0.77
CA TYR A 230 13.90 5.53 1.89
C TYR A 230 12.96 5.37 3.09
N SER A 231 13.08 4.25 3.79
CA SER A 231 12.22 3.89 4.92
C SER A 231 12.95 3.87 6.26
N GLU A 232 14.28 3.78 6.25
CA GLU A 232 15.14 3.76 7.44
C GLU A 232 16.45 4.53 7.23
N VAL A 233 16.98 5.12 8.31
CA VAL A 233 18.34 5.67 8.38
C VAL A 233 19.05 5.01 9.53
N GLU A 234 20.30 4.60 9.30
CA GLU A 234 21.16 4.00 10.32
C GLU A 234 22.62 4.45 10.16
N GLY A 235 23.38 4.35 11.25
CA GLY A 235 24.81 4.68 11.29
C GLY A 235 25.33 4.88 12.71
N LYS A 236 26.59 5.33 12.84
CA LYS A 236 27.22 5.63 14.13
C LYS A 236 27.60 7.10 14.23
N LEU A 237 27.28 7.72 15.37
CA LEU A 237 27.78 9.04 15.72
C LEU A 237 28.99 8.91 16.64
N GLY A 238 30.07 9.64 16.35
CA GLY A 238 31.26 9.64 17.19
C GLY A 238 31.95 11.00 17.24
N ILE A 239 32.91 11.13 18.15
CA ILE A 239 33.73 12.33 18.30
C ILE A 239 35.13 12.08 17.73
N ASN A 240 35.62 13.04 16.94
CA ASN A 240 37.03 13.15 16.56
C ASN A 240 37.63 14.38 17.25
N THR A 241 38.85 14.26 17.80
CA THR A 241 39.62 15.39 18.34
C THR A 241 41.10 15.01 18.38
N GLU A 242 41.98 15.98 18.11
CA GLU A 242 43.43 15.75 17.99
C GLU A 242 44.12 15.62 19.36
N ASP A 243 43.62 16.35 20.35
CA ASP A 243 44.05 16.23 21.74
C ASP A 243 43.20 15.17 22.46
N SER A 244 43.72 14.60 23.54
CA SER A 244 42.95 13.64 24.36
C SER A 244 41.88 14.33 25.22
N ASP A 245 41.13 15.29 24.67
CA ASP A 245 40.08 16.02 25.38
C ASP A 245 38.81 15.18 25.51
N THR A 246 38.78 14.38 26.58
CA THR A 246 37.59 13.63 26.99
C THR A 246 36.38 14.50 27.35
N ALA A 247 36.52 15.84 27.37
CA ALA A 247 35.40 16.76 27.57
C ALA A 247 34.59 17.06 26.28
N CYS A 248 35.10 16.74 25.08
CA CYS A 248 34.34 16.87 23.83
C CYS A 248 33.02 16.07 23.91
N LYS A 249 31.89 16.76 23.68
CA LYS A 249 30.54 16.17 23.64
C LYS A 249 29.75 16.76 22.49
N ALA A 250 28.88 15.97 21.89
CA ALA A 250 27.91 16.45 20.92
C ALA A 250 26.48 16.04 21.28
N THR A 251 25.53 16.90 20.97
CA THR A 251 24.10 16.54 20.93
C THR A 251 23.63 16.62 19.49
N VAL A 252 23.04 15.54 18.99
CA VAL A 252 22.53 15.45 17.62
C VAL A 252 21.04 15.14 17.66
N SER A 253 20.24 15.84 16.88
CA SER A 253 18.82 15.56 16.74
C SER A 253 18.39 15.53 15.28
N PHE A 254 17.49 14.61 14.98
CA PHE A 254 16.98 14.33 13.64
C PHE A 254 15.50 14.72 13.59
N THR A 255 15.09 15.47 12.57
CA THR A 255 13.69 15.86 12.36
C THR A 255 13.29 15.75 10.90
N ASN A 256 11.99 15.61 10.61
CA ASN A 256 11.49 15.70 9.23
C ASN A 256 11.34 17.16 8.76
N GLU A 257 10.83 17.38 7.55
CA GLU A 257 10.58 18.71 6.98
C GLU A 257 9.57 19.58 7.76
N GLN A 258 8.83 18.99 8.69
CA GLN A 258 7.88 19.67 9.58
C GLN A 258 8.45 19.93 10.98
N GLY A 259 9.71 19.56 11.24
CA GLY A 259 10.36 19.70 12.55
C GLY A 259 9.90 18.66 13.59
N ARG A 260 9.20 17.58 13.17
CA ARG A 260 8.86 16.46 14.06
C ARG A 260 10.13 15.63 14.32
N PRO A 261 10.47 15.32 15.59
CA PRO A 261 11.62 14.48 15.91
C PRO A 261 11.47 13.06 15.35
N LEU A 262 12.59 12.50 14.94
CA LEU A 262 12.75 11.13 14.45
C LEU A 262 13.67 10.35 15.40
N GLY A 263 13.49 9.02 15.45
CA GLY A 263 14.18 8.16 16.42
C GLY A 263 13.88 8.53 17.88
N ASP A 264 14.89 8.41 18.74
CA ASP A 264 14.83 8.74 20.18
C ASP A 264 14.94 10.24 20.47
N GLY A 265 14.96 11.08 19.43
CA GLY A 265 14.94 12.54 19.51
C GLY A 265 16.33 13.17 19.60
N THR A 266 17.02 13.07 20.73
CA THR A 266 18.34 13.69 20.92
C THR A 266 19.37 12.67 21.40
N TYR A 267 20.31 12.37 20.52
CA TYR A 267 21.46 11.48 20.73
C TYR A 267 22.58 12.26 21.42
N ASN A 268 23.17 11.69 22.47
CA ASN A 268 24.18 12.33 23.31
C ASN A 268 25.53 11.63 23.13
N VAL A 269 26.35 12.15 22.23
CA VAL A 269 27.61 11.53 21.80
C VAL A 269 28.75 11.98 22.70
N THR A 270 29.58 11.03 23.13
CA THR A 270 30.78 11.32 23.94
C THR A 270 32.03 10.72 23.32
N PHE A 271 33.20 11.19 23.75
CA PHE A 271 34.50 10.75 23.24
C PHE A 271 34.76 9.23 23.36
N SER A 272 34.27 8.58 24.40
CA SER A 272 34.64 7.19 24.73
C SER A 272 33.86 6.12 23.98
N GLU A 273 32.67 6.43 23.46
CA GLU A 273 31.73 5.42 22.96
C GLU A 273 30.91 6.02 21.81
N PRO A 274 31.01 5.49 20.58
CA PRO A 274 30.14 5.87 19.48
C PRO A 274 28.68 5.51 19.79
N GLU A 275 27.75 6.40 19.47
CA GLU A 275 26.32 6.19 19.64
C GLU A 275 25.74 5.57 18.37
N GLU A 276 25.12 4.39 18.49
CA GLU A 276 24.39 3.76 17.39
C GLU A 276 23.06 4.48 17.16
N VAL A 277 22.79 4.83 15.90
CA VAL A 277 21.57 5.53 15.48
C VAL A 277 20.85 4.67 14.46
N LYS A 278 19.56 4.41 14.69
CA LYS A 278 18.68 3.70 13.76
C LYS A 278 17.25 4.22 13.94
N PHE A 279 16.63 4.74 12.89
CA PHE A 279 15.25 5.21 12.94
C PHE A 279 14.55 5.18 11.59
N SER A 280 13.23 5.02 11.59
CA SER A 280 12.44 5.07 10.37
C SER A 280 12.34 6.49 9.83
N VAL A 281 12.49 6.60 8.51
CA VAL A 281 12.30 7.80 7.68
C VAL A 281 11.21 7.59 6.62
N ALA A 282 10.33 6.61 6.81
CA ALA A 282 9.15 6.44 5.96
C ALA A 282 8.36 7.75 5.85
N ASP A 283 7.95 8.09 4.63
CA ASP A 283 7.31 9.36 4.25
C ASP A 283 8.13 10.65 4.50
N VAL A 284 9.42 10.56 4.87
CA VAL A 284 10.28 11.73 5.08
C VAL A 284 10.96 12.15 3.77
N VAL A 285 10.56 13.31 3.24
CA VAL A 285 11.19 13.86 2.03
C VAL A 285 12.53 14.51 2.38
N ARG A 286 12.62 15.20 3.52
CA ARG A 286 13.86 15.82 4.00
C ARG A 286 14.12 15.51 5.46
N LEU A 287 15.26 14.87 5.69
CA LEU A 287 15.85 14.71 7.01
C LEU A 287 16.62 15.99 7.36
N ASN A 288 16.23 16.70 8.42
CA ASN A 288 16.98 17.82 8.98
C ASN A 288 17.77 17.35 10.20
N ILE A 289 18.99 17.84 10.34
CA ILE A 289 19.97 17.44 11.35
C ILE A 289 20.45 18.71 12.07
N ASP A 290 20.15 18.82 13.37
CA ASP A 290 20.72 19.83 14.27
C ASP A 290 21.79 19.15 15.13
N ALA A 291 23.03 19.58 14.97
CA ALA A 291 24.20 19.08 15.69
C ALA A 291 24.87 20.23 16.46
N ARG A 292 25.16 20.01 17.75
CA ARG A 292 25.78 21.01 18.63
C ARG A 292 26.97 20.39 19.34
N LEU A 293 28.12 21.05 19.24
CA LEU A 293 29.38 20.57 19.83
C LEU A 293 29.77 21.43 21.02
N THR A 294 30.13 20.79 22.12
CA THR A 294 30.63 21.44 23.34
C THR A 294 32.02 20.88 23.64
N SER A 295 32.97 21.78 23.84
CA SER A 295 34.36 21.49 24.22
C SER A 295 34.75 22.36 25.40
N GLU A 296 35.64 21.87 26.26
CA GLU A 296 36.29 22.70 27.28
C GLU A 296 37.71 23.09 26.85
N GLN A 297 38.41 22.28 26.03
CA GLN A 297 39.80 22.51 25.62
C GLN A 297 40.09 22.05 24.19
N GLY A 298 39.75 22.88 23.19
CA GLY A 298 40.20 22.73 21.81
C GLY A 298 39.10 22.42 20.81
N ASP A 299 39.51 22.10 19.58
CA ASP A 299 38.61 21.81 18.47
C ASP A 299 38.09 20.35 18.54
N CYS A 300 36.79 20.17 18.33
CA CYS A 300 36.14 18.87 18.29
C CYS A 300 35.40 18.72 16.95
N GLY A 301 35.51 17.55 16.33
CA GLY A 301 34.71 17.14 15.18
C GLY A 301 33.62 16.16 15.59
N LEU A 302 32.46 16.25 14.94
CA LEU A 302 31.42 15.22 14.98
C LEU A 302 31.56 14.36 13.72
N VAL A 303 31.63 13.05 13.92
CA VAL A 303 31.74 12.05 12.86
C VAL A 303 30.40 11.33 12.73
N PHE A 304 29.84 11.35 11.52
CA PHE A 304 28.79 10.44 11.10
C PHE A 304 29.48 9.30 10.34
N GLY A 305 29.75 8.20 11.02
CA GLY A 305 30.43 7.03 10.49
C GLY A 305 29.45 6.00 9.95
N ASP A 306 29.71 5.49 8.75
CA ASP A 306 28.88 4.48 8.05
C ASP A 306 27.38 4.83 7.98
N PHE A 307 27.04 6.13 8.02
CA PHE A 307 25.66 6.61 7.93
C PHE A 307 25.09 6.36 6.53
N GLN A 308 23.91 5.73 6.48
CA GLN A 308 23.21 5.41 5.24
C GLN A 308 21.69 5.52 5.43
N ALA A 309 21.00 5.95 4.37
CA ALA A 309 19.56 5.72 4.24
C ALA A 309 19.35 4.39 3.50
N THR A 310 18.43 3.57 3.97
CA THR A 310 18.02 2.32 3.34
C THR A 310 16.53 2.36 3.00
N GLY A 311 16.16 1.72 1.90
CA GLY A 311 14.82 1.79 1.37
C GLY A 311 14.52 0.68 0.39
N LEU A 312 13.26 0.60 0.01
CA LEU A 312 12.85 -0.10 -1.19
C LEU A 312 12.60 0.97 -2.25
N LYS A 313 13.07 0.72 -3.47
CA LYS A 313 12.64 1.53 -4.60
C LYS A 313 11.13 1.35 -4.67
N GLU A 314 10.34 2.41 -4.51
CA GLU A 314 8.92 2.31 -4.81
C GLU A 314 8.79 1.74 -6.22
N SER A 315 8.08 0.62 -6.35
CA SER A 315 7.59 0.16 -7.63
C SER A 315 6.62 1.23 -8.12
N SER A 316 7.15 2.21 -8.84
CA SER A 316 6.35 3.09 -9.66
C SER A 316 5.47 2.18 -10.49
N SER A 317 4.16 2.25 -10.28
CA SER A 317 3.14 1.51 -11.00
C SER A 317 3.08 2.02 -12.45
N ASP A 318 4.16 1.74 -13.17
CA ASP A 318 4.39 2.11 -14.54
C ASP A 318 3.66 1.11 -15.42
N SER A 319 2.33 1.25 -15.41
CA SER A 319 1.40 0.58 -16.30
C SER A 319 1.58 1.09 -17.73
N THR A 320 2.79 1.04 -18.27
CA THR A 320 3.12 1.34 -19.67
C THR A 320 2.68 0.19 -20.57
N ASN A 321 1.36 0.09 -20.69
CA ASN A 321 0.59 -0.34 -21.85
C ASN A 321 1.39 -1.03 -22.97
N SER A 322 1.38 -2.36 -22.96
CA SER A 322 1.90 -3.17 -24.06
C SER A 322 1.00 -3.06 -25.30
N SER A 323 1.27 -2.09 -26.18
CA SER A 323 0.95 -2.23 -27.61
C SER A 323 1.77 -1.28 -28.49
N SER A 324 2.65 -1.85 -29.32
CA SER A 324 2.82 -1.48 -30.73
C SER A 324 3.83 -2.42 -31.39
N SER A 325 3.35 -3.58 -31.82
CA SER A 325 4.08 -4.46 -32.73
C SER A 325 3.72 -4.15 -34.18
N ALA A 326 4.74 -3.76 -34.94
CA ALA A 326 4.85 -3.80 -36.40
C ALA A 326 3.88 -2.97 -37.28
N ASP A 327 4.46 -2.05 -38.07
CA ASP A 327 4.21 -2.01 -39.51
C ASP A 327 5.45 -1.48 -40.27
N PRO A 328 6.10 -2.30 -41.12
CA PRO A 328 7.12 -1.84 -42.06
C PRO A 328 6.56 -1.89 -43.50
N SER A 329 5.87 -0.83 -43.93
CA SER A 329 5.36 -0.71 -45.31
C SER A 329 5.92 0.51 -46.06
N GLU A 330 6.84 0.14 -46.94
CA GLU A 330 7.43 0.86 -48.07
C GLU A 330 6.42 1.67 -48.92
N SER A 331 6.76 2.93 -49.28
CA SER A 331 6.61 3.46 -50.65
C SER A 331 7.16 4.89 -50.80
N ALA A 332 7.83 5.15 -51.91
CA ALA A 332 8.39 6.45 -52.27
C ALA A 332 7.51 7.23 -53.27
N SER A 333 7.66 8.56 -53.30
CA SER A 333 7.39 9.35 -54.51
C SER A 333 8.16 10.69 -54.51
N GLU A 334 8.64 11.05 -55.70
CA GLU A 334 9.64 12.07 -56.01
C GLU A 334 9.15 13.55 -55.96
N GLU A 335 10.06 14.44 -55.52
CA GLU A 335 10.47 15.73 -56.16
C GLU A 335 9.42 16.82 -56.56
N PRO A 336 9.83 18.02 -57.05
CA PRO A 336 10.57 19.03 -56.29
C PRO A 336 9.98 20.45 -56.46
N SER A 337 10.57 21.47 -55.82
CA SER A 337 10.56 22.83 -56.40
C SER A 337 11.70 23.73 -55.88
N GLU A 338 12.36 24.39 -56.83
CA GLU A 338 13.43 25.37 -56.62
C GLU A 338 12.91 26.70 -56.06
N SER A 339 13.73 27.42 -55.28
CA SER A 339 14.00 28.84 -55.58
C SER A 339 15.27 29.40 -54.92
N ALA A 340 16.24 29.70 -55.77
CA ALA A 340 17.12 30.88 -55.74
C ALA A 340 17.65 31.46 -54.39
N SER A 341 18.94 31.20 -54.13
CA SER A 341 20.04 32.18 -54.03
C SER A 341 19.71 33.67 -54.35
N PRO A 342 20.38 34.68 -53.74
CA PRO A 342 21.85 34.75 -53.82
C PRO A 342 22.65 35.30 -52.62
N GLU A 343 23.96 35.17 -52.84
CA GLU A 343 25.13 35.53 -52.02
C GLU A 343 25.15 36.96 -51.46
N SER A 344 25.94 37.13 -50.40
CA SER A 344 26.64 38.38 -50.13
C SER A 344 28.01 38.08 -49.49
N THR A 345 29.04 38.08 -50.32
CA THR A 345 30.44 37.85 -49.94
C THR A 345 31.14 39.13 -49.48
N SER A 346 31.83 39.11 -48.34
CA SER A 346 33.07 39.86 -48.01
C SER A 346 33.44 39.60 -46.54
N SER A 347 34.48 38.83 -46.19
CA SER A 347 35.94 39.05 -46.33
C SER A 347 36.59 39.86 -45.17
N PRO A 348 37.87 39.61 -44.82
CA PRO A 348 38.33 39.63 -43.42
C PRO A 348 39.49 40.60 -43.10
N SER A 349 39.81 40.75 -41.81
CA SER A 349 41.12 41.12 -41.22
C SER A 349 41.04 40.82 -39.70
N SER A 350 41.92 40.08 -39.01
CA SER A 350 43.38 40.01 -38.99
C SER A 350 44.08 41.19 -38.30
N GLN A 351 44.05 41.18 -36.96
CA GLN A 351 45.23 41.29 -36.10
C GLN A 351 44.92 40.80 -34.69
#